data_AF-A0A4W3H4K2-F1
#
_entry.id   AF-A0A4W3H4K2-F1
#
_cell.length_a   1.000
_cell.length_b   1.000
_cell.length_c   1.000
_cell.angle_alpha   90.00
_cell.angle_beta   90.00
_cell.angle_gamma   90.00
#
_symmetry.space_group_name_H-M   'P 1'
#
loop_
_entity.id
_entity.type
_entity.pdbx_description
1 polymer ?
#
loop_
_entity_poly.entity_id
_entity_poly.type
_entity_poly.pdbx_seq_one_letter_code
_entity_poly.pdbx_strand_id
1 'polypeptide(L)'
;VSSDDFGHDEFSTRSLAKKHRAVTEEIAQHQAAVTGLREQVSTLGLEYQELEEVQRRVGEVEGLNAEVREVASLRRQWLQDALAVYRMFSEVNACEVWIDEKEQWLIAMVIPDNLEELEVVQHRFESLDQEMTSLLSRVVEVNEVVQQLVESGHPSTTEVRGCQDHL
;
A
#
# COMPACT_ATOMS: atom_id res chain seq x y z
N VAL A 1 4.49 13.98 16.43
CA VAL A 1 5.71 14.00 15.58
C VAL A 1 5.26 13.61 14.19
N SER A 2 5.06 14.58 13.30
CA SER A 2 4.85 14.29 11.87
C SER A 2 6.20 13.81 11.35
N SER A 3 6.33 12.50 11.17
CA SER A 3 7.51 11.94 10.51
C SER A 3 7.18 11.89 9.03
N ASP A 4 7.91 12.61 8.20
CA ASP A 4 7.77 12.53 6.73
C ASP A 4 8.55 11.32 6.16
N ASP A 5 9.07 10.47 7.05
CA ASP A 5 9.70 9.20 6.69
C ASP A 5 8.63 8.13 6.38
N PHE A 6 8.69 7.63 5.16
CA PHE A 6 7.85 6.57 4.62
C PHE A 6 8.61 5.28 4.36
N GLY A 7 9.91 5.20 4.69
CA GLY A 7 10.76 4.09 4.33
C GLY A 7 11.45 4.31 2.98
N HIS A 8 12.47 3.49 2.72
CA HIS A 8 13.27 3.55 1.49
C HIS A 8 13.20 2.24 0.68
N ASP A 9 12.50 1.23 1.19
CA ASP A 9 12.25 -0.05 0.54
C ASP A 9 10.97 -0.71 1.12
N GLU A 10 10.56 -1.84 0.56
CA GLU A 10 9.37 -2.56 1.02
C GLU A 10 9.47 -2.96 2.50
N PHE A 11 10.65 -3.39 2.95
CA PHE A 11 10.85 -3.89 4.30
C PHE A 11 10.72 -2.79 5.37
N SER A 12 11.45 -1.70 5.19
CA SER A 12 11.43 -0.51 6.05
C SER A 12 10.03 0.10 6.10
N THR A 13 9.36 0.22 4.95
CA THR A 13 7.98 0.71 4.85
C THR A 13 6.99 -0.20 5.58
N ARG A 14 7.12 -1.54 5.45
CA ARG A 14 6.28 -2.50 6.20
C ARG A 14 6.48 -2.37 7.70
N SER A 15 7.72 -2.15 8.15
CA SER A 15 8.04 -1.91 9.56
C SER A 15 7.38 -0.62 10.07
N LEU A 16 7.44 0.46 9.31
CA LEU A 16 6.77 1.72 9.63
C LEU A 16 5.24 1.56 9.65
N ALA A 17 4.64 0.86 8.69
CA ALA A 17 3.21 0.56 8.67
C ALA A 17 2.77 -0.25 9.90
N LYS A 18 3.58 -1.22 10.34
CA LYS A 18 3.31 -1.99 11.56
C LYS A 18 3.35 -1.10 12.81
N LYS A 19 4.34 -0.22 12.93
CA LYS A 19 4.42 0.75 14.03
C LYS A 19 3.24 1.73 14.00
N HIS A 20 2.88 2.23 12.83
CA HIS A 20 1.75 3.14 12.64
C HIS A 20 0.42 2.50 13.02
N ARG A 21 0.24 1.21 12.77
CA ARG A 21 -0.93 0.46 13.20
C ARG A 21 -1.08 0.49 14.73
N ALA A 22 0.00 0.31 15.49
CA ALA A 22 -0.04 0.41 16.94
C ALA A 22 -0.47 1.80 17.42
N VAL A 23 0.08 2.87 16.81
CA VAL A 23 -0.31 4.25 17.09
C VAL A 23 -1.79 4.50 16.78
N THR A 24 -2.28 3.98 15.65
CA THR A 24 -3.69 4.13 15.25
C THR A 24 -4.62 3.42 16.24
N GLU A 25 -4.20 2.29 16.79
CA GLU A 25 -4.95 1.55 17.80
C GLU A 25 -4.97 2.28 19.15
N GLU A 26 -3.86 2.88 19.57
CA GLU A 26 -3.82 3.77 20.74
C GLU A 26 -4.76 4.99 20.57
N ILE A 27 -4.75 5.63 19.40
CA ILE A 27 -5.69 6.72 19.08
C ILE A 27 -7.14 6.26 19.19
N ALA A 28 -7.45 5.04 18.70
CA ALA A 28 -8.78 4.45 18.80
C ALA A 28 -9.16 4.13 20.25
N GLN A 29 -8.23 3.69 21.10
CA GLN A 29 -8.49 3.45 22.52
C GLN A 29 -8.86 4.74 23.27
N HIS A 30 -8.23 5.86 22.93
CA HIS A 30 -8.56 7.17 23.51
C HIS A 30 -9.86 7.77 22.97
N GLN A 31 -10.43 7.22 21.89
CA GLN A 31 -11.65 7.74 21.29
C GLN A 31 -12.83 7.79 22.27
N ALA A 32 -13.06 6.70 22.99
CA ALA A 32 -14.18 6.61 23.92
C ALA A 32 -14.06 7.65 25.05
N ALA A 33 -12.83 7.88 25.54
CA ALA A 33 -12.57 8.88 26.57
C ALA A 33 -12.86 10.30 26.08
N VAL A 34 -12.44 10.63 24.85
CA VAL A 34 -12.68 11.96 24.25
C VAL A 34 -14.17 12.18 23.98
N THR A 35 -14.88 11.19 23.40
CA THR A 35 -16.33 11.31 23.15
C THR A 35 -17.15 11.36 24.43
N GLY A 36 -16.65 10.75 25.51
CA GLY A 36 -17.30 10.77 26.83
C GLY A 36 -17.10 12.08 27.61
N LEU A 37 -16.26 13.00 27.16
CA LEU A 37 -16.01 14.27 27.88
C LEU A 37 -17.28 15.10 28.07
N ARG A 38 -18.15 15.15 27.05
CA ARG A 38 -19.42 15.88 27.14
C ARG A 38 -20.38 15.24 28.15
N GLU A 39 -20.42 13.92 28.20
CA GLU A 39 -21.19 13.20 29.21
C GLU A 39 -20.64 13.48 30.62
N GLN A 40 -19.31 13.46 30.80
CA GLN A 40 -18.69 13.81 32.07
C GLN A 40 -19.01 15.24 32.50
N VAL A 41 -18.95 16.21 31.58
CA VAL A 41 -19.36 17.60 31.87
C VAL A 41 -20.82 17.66 32.29
N SER A 42 -21.72 16.89 31.65
CA SER A 42 -23.14 16.86 32.02
C SER A 42 -23.42 16.33 33.44
N THR A 43 -22.45 15.62 34.05
CA THR A 43 -22.56 15.17 35.44
C THR A 43 -22.09 16.22 36.47
N LEU A 44 -21.46 17.31 36.03
CA LEU A 44 -21.05 18.42 36.91
C LEU A 44 -22.26 19.28 37.31
N GLY A 45 -22.12 20.09 38.35
CA GLY A 45 -23.14 21.10 38.70
C GLY A 45 -23.33 22.13 37.58
N LEU A 46 -24.55 22.66 37.41
CA LEU A 46 -24.89 23.62 36.34
C LEU A 46 -23.95 24.83 36.30
N GLU A 47 -23.52 25.31 37.46
CA GLU A 47 -22.54 26.40 37.62
C GLU A 47 -21.18 26.12 36.96
N TYR A 48 -20.82 24.85 36.75
CA TYR A 48 -19.58 24.43 36.08
C TYR A 48 -19.80 24.06 34.62
N GLN A 49 -21.00 23.58 34.26
CA GLN A 49 -21.33 23.20 32.89
C GLN A 49 -21.28 24.39 31.94
N GLU A 50 -21.80 25.54 32.37
CA GLU A 50 -21.89 26.76 31.55
C GLU A 50 -20.61 27.60 31.58
N LEU A 51 -19.57 27.17 32.33
CA LEU A 51 -18.29 27.88 32.33
C LEU A 51 -17.67 27.81 30.94
N GLU A 52 -17.43 28.99 30.37
CA GLU A 52 -16.81 29.16 29.06
C GLU A 52 -15.47 28.41 28.98
N GLU A 53 -14.70 28.38 30.07
CA GLU A 53 -13.44 27.64 30.13
C GLU A 53 -13.64 26.12 29.96
N VAL A 54 -14.66 25.53 30.59
CA VAL A 54 -14.97 24.09 30.49
C VAL A 54 -15.41 23.75 29.07
N GLN A 55 -16.33 24.52 28.50
CA GLN A 55 -16.80 24.31 27.13
C GLN A 55 -15.68 24.46 26.10
N ARG A 56 -14.84 25.49 26.25
CA ARG A 56 -13.66 25.70 25.40
C ARG A 56 -12.70 24.52 25.48
N ARG A 57 -12.36 24.04 26.68
CA ARG A 57 -11.44 22.92 26.87
C ARG A 57 -11.96 21.62 26.26
N VAL A 58 -13.25 21.32 26.40
CA VAL A 58 -13.86 20.13 25.76
C VAL A 58 -13.77 20.24 24.24
N GLY A 59 -14.16 21.39 23.68
CA GLY A 59 -14.06 21.62 22.23
C GLY A 59 -12.62 21.53 21.71
N GLU A 60 -11.65 22.05 22.45
CA GLU A 60 -10.22 21.94 22.12
C GLU A 60 -9.76 20.48 22.06
N VAL A 61 -10.11 19.67 23.06
CA VAL A 61 -9.70 18.25 23.09
C VAL A 61 -10.37 17.45 21.97
N GLU A 62 -11.65 17.70 21.70
CA GLU A 62 -12.36 17.08 20.59
C GLU A 62 -11.74 17.44 19.24
N GLY A 63 -11.42 18.73 19.03
CA GLY A 63 -10.77 19.23 17.82
C GLY A 63 -9.38 18.63 17.60
N LEU A 64 -8.51 18.67 18.62
CA LEU A 64 -7.17 18.07 18.55
C LEU A 64 -7.23 16.57 18.27
N ASN A 65 -8.17 15.85 18.87
CA ASN A 65 -8.35 14.43 18.59
C ASN A 65 -8.85 14.17 17.15
N ALA A 66 -9.69 15.04 16.58
CA ALA A 66 -10.09 14.95 15.18
C ALA A 66 -8.89 15.16 14.24
N GLU A 67 -8.08 16.20 14.48
CA GLU A 67 -6.86 16.49 13.72
C GLU A 67 -5.87 15.33 13.77
N VAL A 68 -5.63 14.75 14.95
CA VAL A 68 -4.72 13.60 15.11
C VAL A 68 -5.20 12.39 14.31
N ARG A 69 -6.51 12.14 14.26
CA ARG A 69 -7.08 11.05 13.45
C ARG A 69 -6.93 11.29 11.96
N GLU A 70 -7.14 12.52 11.51
CA GLU A 70 -6.97 12.90 10.11
C GLU A 70 -5.52 12.70 9.66
N VAL A 71 -4.56 13.22 10.43
CA VAL A 71 -3.12 13.06 10.15
C VAL A 71 -2.72 11.58 10.20
N ALA A 72 -3.25 10.80 11.14
CA ALA A 72 -2.99 9.37 11.21
C ALA A 72 -3.56 8.60 10.00
N SER A 73 -4.75 9.00 9.51
CA SER A 73 -5.36 8.45 8.31
C SER A 73 -4.53 8.76 7.06
N LEU A 74 -4.08 10.01 6.92
CA LEU A 74 -3.26 10.44 5.80
C LEU A 74 -1.91 9.70 5.77
N ARG A 75 -1.24 9.59 6.92
CA ARG A 75 0.01 8.83 7.03
C ARG A 75 -0.19 7.36 6.70
N ARG A 76 -1.32 6.76 7.08
CA ARG A 76 -1.64 5.38 6.72
C ARG A 76 -1.76 5.23 5.20
N GLN A 77 -2.47 6.14 4.53
CA GLN A 77 -2.59 6.13 3.08
C GLN A 77 -1.22 6.22 2.41
N TRP A 78 -0.38 7.18 2.82
CA TRP A 78 0.97 7.32 2.26
C TRP A 78 1.86 6.09 2.45
N LEU A 79 1.79 5.43 3.62
CA LEU A 79 2.52 4.17 3.84
C LEU A 79 1.98 3.02 2.96
N GLN A 80 0.68 2.99 2.68
CA GLN A 80 0.09 2.01 1.77
C GLN A 80 0.49 2.28 0.32
N ASP A 81 0.50 3.54 -0.09
CA ASP A 81 0.91 3.96 -1.42
C ASP A 81 2.40 3.65 -1.66
N ALA A 82 3.28 3.96 -0.70
CA ALA A 82 4.69 3.59 -0.77
C ALA A 82 4.89 2.07 -0.92
N LEU A 83 4.15 1.26 -0.17
CA LEU A 83 4.19 -0.20 -0.31
C LEU A 83 3.73 -0.66 -1.69
N ALA A 84 2.70 -0.03 -2.24
CA ALA A 84 2.20 -0.33 -3.57
C ALA A 84 3.26 -0.04 -4.64
N VAL A 85 3.97 1.09 -4.54
CA VAL A 85 5.10 1.44 -5.42
C VAL A 85 6.22 0.40 -5.34
N TYR A 86 6.65 0.00 -4.14
CA TYR A 86 7.73 -0.98 -4.01
C TYR A 86 7.34 -2.36 -4.56
N ARG A 87 6.10 -2.80 -4.33
CA ARG A 87 5.59 -4.04 -4.92
C ARG A 87 5.55 -3.95 -6.43
N MET A 88 5.05 -2.85 -6.98
CA MET A 88 5.02 -2.61 -8.41
C MET A 88 6.42 -2.78 -9.03
N PHE A 89 7.44 -2.11 -8.49
CA PHE A 89 8.82 -2.27 -8.98
C PHE A 89 9.34 -3.71 -8.88
N SER A 90 9.04 -4.41 -7.79
CA SER A 90 9.44 -5.82 -7.62
C SER A 90 8.75 -6.72 -8.65
N GLU A 91 7.48 -6.49 -8.93
CA GLU A 91 6.70 -7.25 -9.92
C GLU A 91 7.20 -6.98 -11.34
N VAL A 92 7.47 -5.71 -11.68
CA VAL A 92 8.09 -5.31 -12.97
C VAL A 92 9.40 -6.07 -13.18
N ASN A 93 10.33 -5.96 -12.23
CA ASN A 93 11.63 -6.63 -12.32
C ASN A 93 11.49 -8.16 -12.41
N ALA A 94 10.53 -8.75 -11.69
CA ALA A 94 10.25 -10.17 -11.80
C ALA A 94 9.71 -10.57 -13.19
N CYS A 95 8.92 -9.70 -13.83
CA CYS A 95 8.45 -9.92 -15.20
C CYS A 95 9.60 -9.84 -16.20
N GLU A 96 10.47 -8.82 -16.09
CA GLU A 96 11.64 -8.64 -16.96
C GLU A 96 12.58 -9.86 -16.90
N VAL A 97 12.94 -10.30 -15.69
CA VAL A 97 13.79 -11.49 -15.50
C VAL A 97 13.14 -12.74 -16.09
N TRP A 98 11.83 -12.93 -15.89
CA TRP A 98 11.12 -14.08 -16.45
C TRP A 98 11.10 -14.04 -17.98
N ILE A 99 10.87 -12.88 -18.59
CA ILE A 99 10.89 -12.69 -20.05
C ILE A 99 12.27 -13.05 -20.60
N ASP A 100 13.34 -12.51 -20.00
CA ASP A 100 14.72 -12.78 -20.40
C ASP A 100 15.05 -14.29 -20.32
N GLU A 101 14.65 -14.95 -19.24
CA GLU A 101 14.83 -16.40 -19.06
C GLU A 101 14.10 -17.20 -20.14
N LYS A 102 12.85 -16.86 -20.45
CA LYS A 102 12.07 -17.55 -21.49
C LYS A 102 12.57 -17.25 -22.89
N GLU A 103 13.03 -16.04 -23.16
CA GLU A 103 13.67 -15.69 -24.43
C GLU A 103 14.94 -16.53 -24.64
N GLN A 104 15.81 -16.63 -23.64
CA GLN A 104 17.00 -17.47 -23.71
C GLN A 104 16.66 -18.95 -23.91
N TRP A 105 15.63 -19.44 -23.21
CA TRP A 105 15.15 -20.81 -23.39
C TRP A 105 14.65 -21.06 -24.82
N LEU A 106 13.88 -20.13 -25.40
CA LEU A 106 13.39 -20.20 -26.78
C LEU A 106 14.53 -20.15 -27.80
N ILE A 107 15.51 -19.28 -27.60
CA ILE A 107 16.70 -19.16 -28.48
C ILE A 107 17.51 -20.46 -28.46
N ALA A 108 17.67 -21.08 -27.30
CA ALA A 108 18.39 -22.34 -27.14
C ALA A 108 17.59 -23.58 -27.58
N MET A 109 16.32 -23.41 -27.93
CA MET A 109 15.42 -24.52 -28.22
C MET A 109 15.77 -25.19 -29.56
N VAL A 110 15.95 -26.51 -29.51
CA VAL A 110 16.17 -27.35 -30.69
C VAL A 110 14.99 -28.31 -30.83
N ILE A 111 14.39 -28.37 -32.02
CA ILE A 111 13.31 -29.30 -32.31
C ILE A 111 13.90 -30.72 -32.41
N PRO A 112 13.47 -31.67 -31.57
CA PRO A 112 13.96 -33.04 -31.60
C PRO A 112 13.44 -33.81 -32.82
N ASP A 113 14.21 -34.81 -33.25
CA ASP A 113 13.84 -35.69 -34.38
C ASP A 113 13.00 -36.91 -33.96
N ASN A 114 12.88 -37.16 -32.65
CA ASN A 114 12.12 -38.29 -32.12
C ASN A 114 10.83 -37.84 -31.42
N LEU A 115 9.80 -38.69 -31.51
CA LEU A 115 8.46 -38.38 -31.05
C LEU A 115 8.39 -38.17 -29.53
N GLU A 116 9.11 -38.99 -28.75
CA GLU A 116 9.08 -38.93 -27.29
C GLU A 116 9.64 -37.59 -26.77
N GLU A 117 10.78 -37.14 -27.30
CA GLU A 117 11.35 -35.83 -26.96
C GLU A 117 10.49 -34.68 -27.50
N LEU A 118 9.84 -34.86 -28.65
CA LEU A 118 8.92 -33.87 -29.19
C LEU A 118 7.69 -33.67 -28.28
N GLU A 119 7.15 -34.74 -27.70
CA GLU A 119 6.05 -34.67 -26.72
C GLU A 119 6.48 -33.91 -25.45
N VAL A 120 7.71 -34.12 -24.98
CA VAL A 120 8.27 -33.35 -23.85
C VAL A 120 8.36 -31.86 -24.18
N VAL A 121 8.83 -31.53 -25.38
CA VAL A 121 8.89 -30.17 -25.88
C VAL A 121 7.49 -29.55 -25.93
N GLN A 122 6.49 -30.28 -26.43
CA GLN A 122 5.11 -29.81 -26.49
C GLN A 122 4.56 -29.46 -25.09
N HIS A 123 4.74 -30.34 -24.10
CA HIS A 123 4.29 -30.06 -22.73
C HIS A 123 4.98 -28.85 -22.10
N ARG A 124 6.24 -28.58 -22.46
CA ARG A 124 6.93 -27.35 -22.02
C ARG A 124 6.30 -26.10 -22.62
N PHE A 125 5.88 -26.13 -23.88
CA PHE A 125 5.15 -25.03 -24.51
C PHE A 125 3.76 -24.81 -23.90
N GLU A 126 3.04 -25.89 -23.58
CA GLU A 126 1.76 -25.78 -22.87
C GLU A 126 1.93 -25.15 -21.48
N SER A 127 3.01 -25.50 -20.78
CA SER A 127 3.35 -24.88 -19.48
C SER A 127 3.71 -23.41 -19.65
N LEU A 128 4.47 -23.07 -20.70
CA LEU A 128 4.83 -21.69 -21.03
C LEU A 128 3.59 -20.82 -21.31
N ASP A 129 2.58 -21.35 -21.99
CA ASP A 129 1.32 -20.64 -22.27
C ASP A 129 0.54 -20.31 -20.97
N GLN A 130 0.51 -21.26 -20.03
CA GLN A 130 -0.08 -21.04 -18.70
C GLN A 130 0.71 -19.98 -17.91
N GLU A 131 2.04 -20.04 -17.94
CA GLU A 131 2.90 -19.05 -17.30
C GLU A 131 2.72 -17.65 -17.90
N MET A 132 2.62 -17.53 -19.23
CA MET A 132 2.33 -16.26 -19.92
C MET A 132 0.98 -15.68 -19.48
N THR A 133 -0.05 -16.51 -19.38
CA THR A 133 -1.38 -16.08 -18.92
C THR A 133 -1.33 -15.54 -17.49
N SER A 134 -0.58 -16.20 -16.61
CA SER A 134 -0.34 -15.74 -15.23
C SER A 134 0.41 -14.40 -15.19
N LEU A 135 1.45 -14.25 -16.03
CA LEU A 135 2.22 -13.02 -16.13
C LEU A 135 1.35 -11.83 -16.59
N LEU A 136 0.50 -12.05 -17.60
CA LEU A 136 -0.44 -11.03 -18.07
C LEU A 136 -1.38 -10.56 -16.96
N SER A 137 -1.89 -11.47 -16.12
CA SER A 137 -2.71 -11.10 -14.96
C SER A 137 -1.94 -10.21 -13.98
N ARG A 138 -0.67 -10.53 -13.69
CA ARG A 138 0.17 -9.73 -12.78
C ARG A 138 0.45 -8.34 -13.36
N VAL A 139 0.70 -8.23 -14.66
CA VAL A 139 0.90 -6.94 -15.34
C VAL A 139 -0.36 -6.07 -15.30
N VAL A 140 -1.55 -6.67 -15.41
CA VAL A 140 -2.82 -5.95 -15.24
C VAL A 140 -2.95 -5.40 -13.82
N GLU A 141 -2.69 -6.22 -12.79
CA GLU A 141 -2.73 -5.79 -11.39
C GLU A 141 -1.74 -4.65 -11.10
N VAL A 142 -0.53 -4.75 -11.65
CA VAL A 142 0.49 -3.69 -11.57
C VAL A 142 -0.02 -2.38 -12.19
N ASN A 143 -0.64 -2.45 -13.36
CA ASN A 143 -1.20 -1.28 -14.04
C ASN A 143 -2.37 -0.64 -13.28
N GLU A 144 -3.23 -1.43 -12.63
CA GLU A 144 -4.29 -0.92 -11.77
C GLU A 144 -3.72 -0.15 -10.56
N VAL A 145 -2.67 -0.70 -9.94
CA VAL A 145 -1.96 -0.03 -8.85
C VAL A 145 -1.33 1.29 -9.31
N VAL A 146 -0.70 1.31 -10.48
CA VAL A 146 -0.15 2.53 -11.10
C VAL A 146 -1.24 3.59 -11.28
N GLN A 147 -2.39 3.23 -11.85
CA GLN A 147 -3.49 4.18 -12.05
C GLN A 147 -3.98 4.77 -10.73
N GLN A 148 -4.18 3.93 -9.71
CA GLN A 148 -4.61 4.39 -8.39
C GLN A 148 -3.62 5.38 -7.76
N LEU A 149 -2.32 5.12 -7.89
CA LEU A 149 -1.25 6.01 -7.39
C LEU A 149 -1.17 7.34 -8.16
N VAL A 150 -1.48 7.33 -9.45
CA VAL A 150 -1.56 8.53 -10.29
C VAL A 150 -2.78 9.37 -9.91
N GLU A 151 -3.93 8.73 -9.70
CA GLU A 151 -5.18 9.40 -9.33
C GLU A 151 -5.15 9.97 -7.90
N SER A 152 -4.44 9.32 -6.97
CA SER A 152 -4.28 9.80 -5.60
C SER A 152 -3.31 10.99 -5.47
N GLY A 153 -2.57 11.34 -6.54
CA GLY A 153 -1.61 12.43 -6.54
C GLY A 153 -0.37 12.14 -5.68
N HIS A 154 0.03 10.87 -5.59
CA HIS A 154 1.17 10.44 -4.76
C HIS A 154 2.48 11.16 -5.14
N PRO A 155 3.36 11.53 -4.19
CA PRO A 155 4.62 12.22 -4.51
C PRO A 155 5.52 11.48 -5.50
N SER A 156 5.47 10.15 -5.53
CA SER A 156 6.23 9.30 -6.47
C SER A 156 5.56 9.10 -7.84
N THR A 157 4.46 9.79 -8.17
CA THR A 157 3.74 9.61 -9.45
C THR A 157 4.65 9.75 -10.69
N THR A 158 5.68 10.60 -10.64
CA THR A 158 6.64 10.76 -11.75
C THR A 158 7.52 9.54 -11.98
N GLU A 159 7.97 8.88 -10.91
CA GLU A 159 8.78 7.66 -10.98
C GLU A 159 7.93 6.46 -11.42
N VAL A 160 6.69 6.40 -10.91
CA VAL A 160 5.69 5.36 -11.24
C VAL A 160 5.35 5.39 -12.73
N ARG A 161 5.11 6.57 -13.32
CA ARG A 161 4.83 6.70 -14.77
C ARG A 161 6.01 6.29 -15.64
N GLY A 162 7.24 6.64 -15.25
CA GLY A 162 8.43 6.26 -16.01
C GLY A 162 8.64 4.75 -16.09
N CYS A 163 8.18 4.00 -15.09
CA CYS A 163 8.21 2.55 -15.08
C CYS A 163 7.11 1.94 -15.96
N GLN A 164 5.92 2.57 -16.01
CA GLN A 164 4.82 2.14 -16.87
C GLN A 164 5.17 2.23 -18.36
N ASP A 165 5.95 3.23 -18.78
CA ASP A 165 6.39 3.36 -20.17
C ASP A 165 7.44 2.30 -20.59
N HIS A 166 7.96 1.50 -19.64
CA HIS A 166 8.99 0.47 -19.87
C HIS A 166 8.43 -0.97 -19.94
N LEU A 167 7.21 -1.20 -19.44
CA LEU A 167 6.49 -2.48 -19.51
C LEU A 167 5.60 -2.56 -20.76
#